data_AF-A0A485CF45-F1
#
_entry.id   AF-A0A485CF45-F1
#
_cell.length_a   1.000
_cell.length_b   1.000
_cell.length_c   1.000
_cell.angle_alpha   90.00
_cell.angle_beta   90.00
_cell.angle_gamma   90.00
#
_symmetry.space_group_name_H-M   'P 1'
#
loop_
_entity.id
_entity.type
_entity.pdbx_description
1 polymer ?
#
loop_
_entity_poly.entity_id
_entity_poly.type
_entity_poly.pdbx_seq_one_letter_code
_entity_poly.pdbx_strand_id
1 'polypeptide(L)'
;MAAPLRYPLILLAWGIMALIYLPVFPAIALMIAPAFRLACWQALFADPQIWQALAATLISTLLALGGALLISLTLVAALWPSRGWRQLAGRLPLLLAVPHVAFATGALLLFAEGGGLYRICSVCSPLADRYGIGLGLTMAIKESGFLLWVIYGLLSEKRLAEQATVLKRPGIRPLAVSETG
;
A
#
# COMPACT_ATOMS: atom_id res chain seq x y z
N MET A 1 36.87 14.71 6.74
CA MET A 1 36.55 15.81 5.81
C MET A 1 35.53 15.31 4.77
N ALA A 2 34.23 15.31 5.08
CA ALA A 2 33.16 14.72 4.23
C ALA A 2 31.97 15.69 4.03
N ALA A 3 32.22 16.99 4.16
CA ALA A 3 31.22 18.06 4.03
C ALA A 3 30.88 18.47 2.57
N PRO A 4 31.78 18.43 1.56
CA PRO A 4 31.49 19.11 0.29
C PRO A 4 30.50 18.36 -0.60
N LEU A 5 30.31 17.05 -0.42
CA LEU A 5 29.41 16.24 -1.26
C LEU A 5 27.95 16.28 -0.79
N ARG A 6 27.68 16.67 0.46
CA ARG A 6 26.32 16.70 1.02
C ARG A 6 25.47 17.81 0.39
N TYR A 7 26.04 18.99 0.19
CA TYR A 7 25.36 20.13 -0.42
C TYR A 7 24.90 19.87 -1.86
N PRO A 8 25.71 19.35 -2.80
CA PRO A 8 25.24 19.05 -4.15
C PRO A 8 24.21 17.91 -4.18
N LEU A 9 24.33 16.90 -3.30
CA LEU A 9 23.32 15.84 -3.16
C LEU A 9 21.97 16.39 -2.65
N ILE A 10 21.99 17.29 -1.67
CA ILE A 10 20.79 17.97 -1.19
C ILE A 10 20.18 18.83 -2.30
N LEU A 11 20.99 19.57 -3.05
CA LEU A 11 20.53 20.44 -4.12
C LEU A 11 19.96 19.64 -5.29
N LEU A 12 20.54 18.48 -5.61
CA LEU A 12 19.99 17.51 -6.54
C LEU A 12 18.65 16.95 -6.05
N ALA A 13 18.55 16.55 -4.79
CA ALA A 13 17.32 16.03 -4.20
C ALA A 13 16.20 17.09 -4.22
N TRP A 14 16.52 18.34 -3.89
CA TRP A 14 15.60 19.48 -4.03
C TRP A 14 15.22 19.74 -5.49
N GLY A 15 16.16 19.62 -6.43
CA GLY A 15 15.89 19.77 -7.86
C GLY A 15 14.96 18.68 -8.39
N ILE A 16 15.17 17.42 -8.01
CA ILE A 16 14.28 16.30 -8.34
C ILE A 16 12.91 16.52 -7.73
N MET A 17 12.86 16.94 -6.46
CA MET A 17 11.58 17.18 -5.78
C MET A 17 10.82 18.34 -6.43
N ALA A 18 11.50 19.43 -6.76
CA ALA A 18 10.94 20.55 -7.51
C ALA A 18 10.44 20.10 -8.88
N LEU A 19 11.18 19.26 -9.61
CA LEU A 19 10.78 18.73 -10.91
C LEU A 19 9.50 17.87 -10.82
N ILE A 20 9.37 17.06 -9.76
CA ILE A 20 8.18 16.25 -9.50
C ILE A 20 6.96 17.12 -9.17
N TYR A 21 7.15 18.21 -8.40
CA TYR A 21 6.06 19.11 -8.00
C TYR A 21 5.77 20.23 -9.00
N LEU A 22 6.68 20.54 -9.92
CA LEU A 22 6.52 21.55 -10.97
C LEU A 22 5.20 21.43 -11.75
N PRO A 23 4.75 20.23 -12.20
CA PRO A 23 3.47 20.08 -12.90
C PRO A 23 2.23 20.34 -12.03
N VAL A 24 2.36 20.35 -10.70
CA VAL A 24 1.25 20.68 -9.79
C VAL A 24 1.00 22.19 -9.74
N PHE A 25 2.04 23.00 -9.96
CA PHE A 25 1.96 24.45 -9.91
C PHE A 25 0.97 25.07 -10.94
N PRO A 26 0.98 24.71 -12.24
CA PRO A 26 -0.01 25.20 -13.19
C PRO A 26 -1.43 24.71 -12.87
N ALA A 27 -1.58 23.49 -12.34
CA ALA A 27 -2.89 22.98 -11.92
C ALA A 27 -3.48 23.81 -10.77
N ILE A 28 -2.66 24.15 -9.76
CA ILE A 28 -3.07 25.02 -8.66
C ILE A 28 -3.42 26.41 -9.17
N ALA A 29 -2.60 26.98 -10.05
CA ALA A 29 -2.84 28.31 -10.63
C ALA A 29 -4.18 28.38 -11.40
N LEU A 30 -4.50 27.33 -12.16
CA LEU A 30 -5.76 27.22 -12.89
C LEU A 30 -6.96 26.98 -11.97
N MET A 31 -6.78 26.27 -10.86
CA MET A 31 -7.86 26.01 -9.88
C MET A 31 -8.10 27.17 -8.90
N ILE A 32 -7.13 28.05 -8.68
CA ILE A 32 -7.27 29.18 -7.75
C ILE A 32 -8.32 30.18 -8.23
N ALA A 33 -8.38 30.48 -9.53
CA ALA A 33 -9.35 31.41 -10.10
C ALA A 33 -10.83 30.96 -9.92
N PRO A 34 -11.21 29.70 -10.21
CA PRO A 34 -12.55 29.19 -9.90
C PRO A 34 -12.79 28.95 -8.41
N ALA A 35 -11.75 28.72 -7.59
CA ALA A 35 -11.92 28.52 -6.14
C ALA A 35 -12.52 29.74 -5.42
N PHE A 36 -12.25 30.96 -5.90
CA PHE A 36 -12.83 32.19 -5.36
C PHE A 36 -14.25 32.49 -5.87
N ARG A 37 -14.79 31.69 -6.81
CA ARG A 37 -16.13 31.92 -7.40
C ARG A 37 -17.17 31.03 -6.74
N LEU A 38 -18.10 31.65 -5.99
CA LEU A 38 -19.21 30.94 -5.35
C LEU A 38 -20.12 30.20 -6.36
N ALA A 39 -20.26 30.73 -7.58
CA ALA A 39 -21.02 30.10 -8.66
C ALA A 39 -20.42 28.75 -9.09
N CYS A 40 -19.09 28.61 -9.08
CA CYS A 40 -18.43 27.34 -9.41
C CYS A 40 -18.68 26.29 -8.33
N TRP A 41 -18.70 26.68 -7.05
CA TRP A 41 -19.06 25.79 -5.95
C TRP A 41 -20.52 25.34 -6.01
N GLN A 42 -21.45 26.25 -6.33
CA GLN A 42 -22.86 25.90 -6.51
C GLN A 42 -23.06 24.94 -7.69
N ALA A 43 -22.37 25.18 -8.83
CA ALA A 43 -22.41 24.28 -9.98
C ALA A 43 -21.81 22.91 -9.66
N LEU A 44 -20.73 22.86 -8.86
CA LEU A 44 -20.13 21.63 -8.36
C LEU A 44 -21.14 20.87 -7.50
N PHE A 45 -21.72 21.47 -6.46
CA PHE A 45 -22.69 20.77 -5.61
C PHE A 45 -24.01 20.41 -6.28
N ALA A 46 -24.39 21.13 -7.35
CA ALA A 46 -25.57 20.81 -8.14
C ALA A 46 -25.35 19.61 -9.08
N ASP A 47 -24.11 19.22 -9.34
CA ASP A 47 -23.79 18.13 -10.25
C ASP A 47 -23.94 16.76 -9.53
N PRO A 48 -24.88 15.89 -9.98
CA PRO A 48 -25.12 14.58 -9.37
C PRO A 48 -23.90 13.65 -9.44
N GLN A 49 -22.94 13.92 -10.34
CA GLN A 49 -21.76 13.09 -10.54
C GLN A 49 -20.81 13.13 -9.34
N ILE A 50 -20.75 14.21 -8.58
CA ILE A 50 -19.87 14.30 -7.40
C ILE A 50 -20.36 13.41 -6.27
N TRP A 51 -21.66 13.37 -6.03
CA TRP A 51 -22.22 12.50 -4.99
C TRP A 51 -22.06 11.03 -5.36
N GLN A 52 -22.20 10.71 -6.65
CA GLN A 52 -21.93 9.37 -7.16
C GLN A 52 -20.44 9.00 -7.04
N ALA A 53 -19.52 9.88 -7.46
CA ALA A 53 -18.08 9.64 -7.37
C ALA A 53 -17.62 9.53 -5.91
N LEU A 54 -18.16 10.36 -5.02
CA LEU A 54 -17.88 10.29 -3.58
C LEU A 54 -18.36 8.96 -3.00
N ALA A 55 -19.59 8.54 -3.31
CA ALA A 55 -20.14 7.26 -2.87
C ALA A 55 -19.30 6.08 -3.39
N ALA A 56 -18.93 6.10 -4.67
CA ALA A 56 -18.07 5.07 -5.26
C ALA A 56 -16.68 5.03 -4.61
N THR A 57 -16.08 6.18 -4.31
CA THR A 57 -14.79 6.26 -3.62
C THR A 57 -14.90 5.73 -2.19
N LEU A 58 -15.97 6.09 -1.47
CA LEU A 58 -16.20 5.64 -0.10
C LEU A 58 -16.45 4.13 -0.04
N ILE A 59 -17.34 3.61 -0.89
CA ILE A 59 -17.65 2.18 -0.95
C ILE A 59 -16.41 1.38 -1.34
N SER A 60 -15.69 1.82 -2.38
CA SER A 60 -14.47 1.14 -2.85
C SER A 60 -13.36 1.16 -1.80
N THR A 61 -13.14 2.27 -1.11
CA THR A 61 -12.13 2.37 -0.05
C THR A 61 -12.50 1.54 1.18
N LEU A 62 -13.77 1.52 1.58
CA LEU A 62 -14.23 0.72 2.71
C LEU A 62 -14.13 -0.78 2.43
N LEU A 63 -14.50 -1.20 1.20
CA LEU A 63 -14.31 -2.57 0.73
C LEU A 63 -12.83 -2.93 0.62
N ALA A 64 -12.00 -2.03 0.10
CA ALA A 64 -10.56 -2.23 -0.01
C ALA A 64 -9.94 -2.46 1.37
N LEU A 65 -10.21 -1.56 2.31
CA LEU A 65 -9.64 -1.61 3.65
C LEU A 65 -10.17 -2.82 4.42
N GLY A 66 -11.49 -3.01 4.45
CA GLY A 66 -12.13 -4.12 5.15
C GLY A 66 -11.72 -5.48 4.57
N GLY A 67 -11.71 -5.60 3.24
CA GLY A 67 -11.25 -6.81 2.56
C GLY A 67 -9.77 -7.09 2.79
N ALA A 68 -8.91 -6.08 2.68
CA ALA A 68 -7.47 -6.24 2.93
C ALA A 68 -7.19 -6.68 4.37
N LEU A 69 -7.88 -6.07 5.35
CA LEU A 69 -7.77 -6.43 6.77
C LEU A 69 -8.23 -7.86 7.02
N LEU A 70 -9.42 -8.24 6.53
CA LEU A 70 -9.96 -9.58 6.68
C LEU A 70 -9.02 -10.62 6.08
N ILE A 71 -8.61 -10.43 4.82
CA ILE A 71 -7.68 -11.33 4.12
C ILE A 71 -6.38 -11.45 4.91
N SER A 72 -5.76 -10.33 5.29
CA SER A 72 -4.50 -10.33 6.02
C SER A 72 -4.61 -11.02 7.38
N LEU A 73 -5.68 -10.77 8.14
CA LEU A 73 -5.91 -11.41 9.45
C LEU A 73 -6.16 -12.91 9.31
N THR A 74 -6.99 -13.33 8.34
CA THR A 74 -7.25 -14.74 8.08
C THR A 74 -5.97 -15.47 7.66
N LEU A 75 -5.14 -14.86 6.81
CA LEU A 75 -3.85 -15.43 6.41
C LEU A 75 -2.87 -15.55 7.59
N VAL A 76 -2.77 -14.51 8.42
CA VAL A 76 -1.94 -14.57 9.64
C VAL A 76 -2.43 -15.68 10.58
N ALA A 77 -3.74 -15.74 10.83
CA ALA A 77 -4.34 -16.74 11.72
C ALA A 77 -4.19 -18.18 11.20
N ALA A 78 -4.31 -18.39 9.89
CA ALA A 78 -4.25 -19.72 9.27
C ALA A 78 -2.82 -20.22 9.03
N LEU A 79 -1.88 -19.34 8.65
CA LEU A 79 -0.53 -19.74 8.27
C LEU A 79 0.47 -19.66 9.42
N TRP A 80 0.14 -19.03 10.54
CA TRP A 80 0.99 -19.02 11.73
C TRP A 80 0.77 -20.31 12.56
N PRO A 81 1.78 -21.17 12.86
CA PRO A 81 3.24 -21.03 12.76
C PRO A 81 3.88 -21.98 11.72
N SER A 82 3.36 -21.99 10.48
CA SER A 82 3.78 -22.92 9.43
C SER A 82 5.04 -22.47 8.66
N ARG A 83 5.72 -23.42 7.99
CA ARG A 83 6.85 -23.13 7.07
C ARG A 83 6.40 -22.28 5.85
N GLY A 84 5.10 -22.33 5.50
CA GLY A 84 4.52 -21.56 4.39
C GLY A 84 4.55 -20.05 4.61
N TRP A 85 4.41 -19.59 5.86
CA TRP A 85 4.50 -18.16 6.21
C TRP A 85 5.85 -17.54 5.84
N ARG A 86 6.96 -18.27 6.08
CA ARG A 86 8.32 -17.82 5.74
C ARG A 86 8.55 -17.73 4.23
N GLN A 87 8.01 -18.67 3.46
CA GLN A 87 8.13 -18.64 2.00
C GLN A 87 7.30 -17.51 1.37
N LEU A 88 6.09 -17.26 1.91
CA LEU A 88 5.24 -16.17 1.47
C LEU A 88 5.87 -14.81 1.78
N ALA A 89 6.40 -14.63 2.99
CA ALA A 89 7.13 -13.42 3.41
C ALA A 89 8.34 -13.10 2.52
N GLY A 90 9.04 -14.12 2.01
CA GLY A 90 10.16 -13.93 1.07
C GLY A 90 9.73 -13.49 -0.34
N ARG A 91 8.50 -13.80 -0.78
CA ARG A 91 7.98 -13.43 -2.11
C ARG A 91 7.20 -12.12 -2.12
N LEU A 92 6.75 -11.66 -0.96
CA LEU A 92 6.01 -10.40 -0.77
C LEU A 92 6.76 -9.15 -1.30
N PRO A 93 8.06 -8.95 -1.03
CA PRO A 93 8.80 -7.81 -1.59
C PRO A 93 8.86 -7.82 -3.13
N LEU A 94 8.87 -9.01 -3.73
CA LEU A 94 8.84 -9.17 -5.19
C LEU A 94 7.47 -8.78 -5.76
N LEU A 95 6.38 -9.09 -5.04
CA LEU A 95 5.02 -8.68 -5.38
C LEU A 95 4.79 -7.17 -5.19
N LEU A 96 5.48 -6.55 -4.22
CA LEU A 96 5.45 -5.11 -3.97
C LEU A 96 6.23 -4.31 -5.01
N ALA A 97 7.25 -4.91 -5.62
CA ALA A 97 8.02 -4.31 -6.72
C ALA A 97 7.25 -4.28 -8.06
N VAL A 98 6.07 -4.91 -8.14
CA VAL A 98 5.27 -4.95 -9.37
C VAL A 98 4.85 -3.51 -9.75
N PRO A 99 5.07 -3.10 -11.01
CA PRO A 99 4.66 -1.79 -11.49
C PRO A 99 3.16 -1.61 -11.28
N HIS A 100 2.76 -0.55 -10.57
CA HIS A 100 1.35 -0.28 -10.27
C HIS A 100 0.49 -0.15 -11.54
N VAL A 101 1.10 0.30 -12.64
CA VAL A 101 0.46 0.38 -13.96
C VAL A 101 0.05 -1.00 -14.47
N ALA A 102 0.92 -2.02 -14.35
CA ALA A 102 0.59 -3.38 -14.80
C ALA A 102 -0.56 -3.98 -14.00
N PHE A 103 -0.60 -3.70 -12.69
CA PHE A 103 -1.71 -4.12 -11.84
C PHE A 103 -3.01 -3.41 -12.23
N ALA A 104 -2.97 -2.09 -12.47
CA ALA A 104 -4.12 -1.33 -12.93
C ALA A 104 -4.62 -1.82 -14.29
N THR A 105 -3.74 -2.10 -15.25
CA THR A 105 -4.10 -2.66 -16.55
C THR A 105 -4.69 -4.06 -16.42
N GLY A 106 -4.14 -4.92 -15.56
CA GLY A 106 -4.71 -6.22 -15.26
C GLY A 106 -6.11 -6.14 -14.65
N ALA A 107 -6.32 -5.22 -13.71
CA ALA A 107 -7.64 -4.92 -13.15
C ALA A 107 -8.60 -4.44 -14.24
N LEU A 108 -8.20 -3.47 -15.06
CA LEU A 108 -9.01 -2.97 -16.17
C LEU A 108 -9.39 -4.11 -17.13
N LEU A 109 -8.48 -5.01 -17.49
CA LEU A 109 -8.78 -6.17 -18.33
C LEU A 109 -9.71 -7.19 -17.66
N LEU A 110 -9.64 -7.32 -16.33
CA LEU A 110 -10.48 -8.23 -15.56
C LEU A 110 -11.94 -7.71 -15.47
N PHE A 111 -12.10 -6.39 -15.37
CA PHE A 111 -13.39 -5.70 -15.18
C PHE A 111 -13.96 -5.05 -16.45
N ALA A 112 -13.21 -4.99 -17.56
CA ALA A 112 -13.73 -4.54 -18.85
C ALA A 112 -14.86 -5.44 -19.37
N GLU A 113 -15.72 -4.91 -20.25
CA GLU A 113 -16.91 -5.53 -20.85
C GLU A 113 -16.64 -6.80 -21.72
N GLY A 114 -15.50 -7.46 -21.55
CA GLY A 114 -15.13 -8.75 -22.14
C GLY A 114 -14.12 -9.55 -21.32
N GLY A 115 -13.83 -9.15 -20.08
CA GLY A 115 -12.90 -9.83 -19.18
C GLY A 115 -13.40 -11.20 -18.71
N GLY A 116 -12.49 -12.05 -18.20
CA GLY A 116 -12.83 -13.39 -17.71
C GLY A 116 -13.89 -13.42 -16.61
N LEU A 117 -13.94 -12.38 -15.75
CA LEU A 117 -14.97 -12.22 -14.72
C LEU A 117 -16.31 -11.69 -15.30
N TYR A 118 -16.26 -10.85 -16.33
CA TYR A 118 -17.45 -10.35 -17.04
C TYR A 118 -18.29 -11.50 -17.61
N ARG A 119 -17.62 -12.58 -18.05
CA ARG A 119 -18.28 -13.80 -18.56
C ARG A 119 -18.97 -14.64 -17.48
N ILE A 120 -18.57 -14.52 -16.21
CA ILE A 120 -19.10 -15.30 -15.08
C ILE A 120 -20.20 -14.53 -14.32
N CYS A 121 -20.11 -13.19 -14.24
CA CYS A 121 -21.03 -12.34 -13.49
C CYS A 121 -21.64 -11.21 -14.33
N SER A 122 -22.33 -11.56 -15.42
CA SER A 122 -23.00 -10.59 -16.32
C SER A 122 -24.10 -9.75 -15.64
N VAL A 123 -24.72 -10.24 -14.57
CA VAL A 123 -25.78 -9.53 -13.82
C VAL A 123 -25.22 -8.50 -12.83
N CYS A 124 -24.00 -8.68 -12.33
CA CYS A 124 -23.39 -7.79 -11.32
C CYS A 124 -22.51 -6.68 -11.92
N SER A 125 -22.18 -6.77 -13.21
CA SER A 125 -21.27 -5.84 -13.89
C SER A 125 -21.71 -4.37 -13.89
N PRO A 126 -22.98 -4.01 -14.19
CA PRO A 126 -23.40 -2.60 -14.20
C PRO A 126 -23.45 -1.98 -12.78
N LEU A 127 -23.64 -2.78 -11.73
CA LEU A 127 -23.57 -2.32 -10.34
C LEU A 127 -22.12 -2.18 -9.85
N ALA A 128 -21.24 -3.11 -10.23
CA ALA A 128 -19.84 -3.11 -9.82
C ALA A 128 -19.07 -1.91 -10.41
N ASP A 129 -19.41 -1.51 -11.64
CA ASP A 129 -18.83 -0.35 -12.31
C ASP A 129 -19.39 0.98 -11.75
N ARG A 130 -20.70 1.04 -11.44
CA ARG A 130 -21.33 2.27 -10.92
C ARG A 130 -20.93 2.64 -9.48
N TYR A 131 -20.66 1.65 -8.64
CA TYR A 131 -20.33 1.85 -7.21
C TYR A 131 -18.86 1.59 -6.87
N GLY A 132 -18.01 1.29 -7.87
CA GLY A 132 -16.59 1.04 -7.64
C GLY A 132 -16.29 -0.23 -6.83
N ILE A 133 -17.24 -1.17 -6.74
CA ILE A 133 -17.08 -2.41 -5.95
C ILE A 133 -15.95 -3.28 -6.52
N GLY A 134 -15.85 -3.37 -7.86
CA GLY A 134 -14.77 -4.10 -8.52
C GLY A 134 -13.39 -3.50 -8.21
N LEU A 135 -13.31 -2.17 -8.25
CA LEU A 135 -12.11 -1.43 -7.88
C LEU A 135 -11.74 -1.65 -6.40
N GLY A 136 -12.72 -1.59 -5.50
CA GLY A 136 -12.54 -1.84 -4.07
C GLY A 136 -12.02 -3.25 -3.78
N LEU A 137 -12.58 -4.27 -4.43
CA LEU A 137 -12.12 -5.66 -4.28
C LEU A 137 -10.69 -5.85 -4.80
N THR A 138 -10.37 -5.22 -5.93
CA THR A 138 -9.03 -5.29 -6.53
C THR A 138 -7.99 -4.63 -5.62
N MET A 139 -8.34 -3.47 -5.07
CA MET A 139 -7.52 -2.80 -4.07
C MET A 139 -7.41 -3.63 -2.78
N ALA A 140 -8.47 -4.29 -2.32
CA ALA A 140 -8.39 -5.18 -1.15
C ALA A 140 -7.32 -6.26 -1.31
N ILE A 141 -7.28 -6.91 -2.47
CA ILE A 141 -6.30 -7.95 -2.76
C ILE A 141 -4.88 -7.35 -2.80
N LYS A 142 -4.70 -6.22 -3.48
CA LYS A 142 -3.41 -5.54 -3.60
C LYS A 142 -2.87 -5.10 -2.23
N GLU A 143 -3.69 -4.36 -1.49
CA GLU A 143 -3.30 -3.76 -0.21
C GLU A 143 -3.15 -4.83 0.89
N SER A 144 -3.79 -6.00 0.76
CA SER A 144 -3.56 -7.13 1.69
C SER A 144 -2.11 -7.62 1.67
N GLY A 145 -1.46 -7.63 0.49
CA GLY A 145 -0.05 -7.98 0.36
C GLY A 145 0.85 -6.98 1.07
N PHE A 146 0.60 -5.69 0.91
CA PHE A 146 1.32 -4.65 1.64
C PHE A 146 1.14 -4.79 3.15
N LEU A 147 -0.10 -5.00 3.61
CA LEU A 147 -0.42 -5.15 5.03
C LEU A 147 0.28 -6.37 5.65
N LEU A 148 0.32 -7.49 4.93
CA LEU A 148 1.01 -8.71 5.35
C LEU A 148 2.52 -8.50 5.48
N TRP A 149 3.11 -7.75 4.55
CA TRP A 149 4.52 -7.38 4.60
C TRP A 149 4.85 -6.45 5.78
N VAL A 150 4.00 -5.46 6.06
CA VAL A 150 4.15 -4.58 7.24
C VAL A 150 4.06 -5.38 8.54
N ILE A 151 3.08 -6.28 8.67
CA ILE A 151 2.94 -7.17 9.84
C ILE A 151 4.21 -8.03 10.01
N TYR A 152 4.78 -8.55 8.92
CA TYR A 152 6.03 -9.29 8.95
C TYR A 152 7.21 -8.45 9.46
N GLY A 153 7.36 -7.22 8.95
CA GLY A 153 8.38 -6.26 9.41
C GLY A 153 8.30 -6.01 10.91
N LEU A 154 7.12 -5.66 11.41
CA LEU A 154 6.84 -5.44 12.84
C LEU A 154 7.12 -6.68 13.70
N LEU A 155 6.79 -7.89 13.23
CA LEU A 155 7.07 -9.13 13.96
C LEU A 155 8.58 -9.44 14.03
N SER A 156 9.32 -9.15 12.96
CA SER A 156 10.77 -9.38 12.89
C SER A 156 11.53 -8.48 13.87
N GLU A 157 11.14 -7.21 14.00
CA GLU A 157 11.73 -6.29 14.97
C GLU A 157 11.48 -6.76 16.41
N LYS A 158 10.25 -7.21 16.71
CA LYS A 158 9.92 -7.75 18.04
C LYS A 158 10.68 -9.05 18.35
N ARG A 159 10.79 -9.96 17.38
CA ARG A 159 11.61 -11.18 17.50
C ARG A 159 13.08 -10.85 17.75
N LEU A 160 13.63 -9.86 17.04
CA LEU A 160 15.02 -9.42 17.24
C LEU A 160 15.22 -8.76 18.59
N ALA A 161 14.26 -7.96 19.07
CA ALA A 161 14.29 -7.36 20.41
C ALA A 161 14.19 -8.41 21.52
N GLU A 162 13.32 -9.42 21.37
CA GLU A 162 13.21 -10.56 22.29
C GLU A 162 14.46 -11.45 22.27
N GLN A 163 15.02 -11.73 21.09
CA GLN A 163 16.26 -12.49 20.98
C GLN A 163 17.47 -11.72 21.53
N ALA A 164 17.55 -10.41 21.32
CA ALA A 164 18.59 -9.56 21.89
C ALA A 164 18.48 -9.44 23.41
N THR A 165 17.27 -9.44 23.97
CA THR A 165 17.05 -9.46 25.43
C THR A 165 17.33 -10.83 26.05
N VAL A 166 17.06 -11.93 25.33
CA VAL A 166 17.48 -13.29 25.75
C VAL A 166 18.99 -13.49 25.65
N LEU A 167 19.65 -12.94 24.61
CA LEU A 167 21.12 -12.88 24.48
C LEU A 167 21.76 -11.94 25.52
N LYS A 168 21.00 -11.01 26.08
CA LYS A 168 21.39 -10.17 27.23
C LYS A 168 21.03 -10.80 28.57
N ARG A 169 21.04 -12.14 28.68
CA ARG A 169 21.29 -12.82 29.96
C ARG A 169 22.81 -13.06 30.09
N PRO A 170 23.54 -12.30 30.92
CA PRO A 170 24.94 -12.60 31.21
C PRO A 170 24.97 -13.88 32.06
N GLY A 171 25.15 -15.03 31.42
CA GLY A 171 25.04 -16.31 32.11
C GLY A 171 25.75 -17.50 31.48
N ILE A 172 26.48 -17.33 30.38
CA ILE A 172 27.41 -18.37 29.90
C ILE A 172 28.81 -17.96 30.36
N ARG A 173 29.12 -18.34 31.60
CA ARG A 173 30.48 -18.43 32.13
C ARG A 173 31.15 -19.63 31.45
N PRO A 174 32.22 -19.49 30.65
CA PRO A 174 33.08 -20.62 30.39
C PRO A 174 33.83 -20.91 31.69
N LEU A 175 33.52 -22.05 32.29
CA LEU A 175 34.25 -22.58 33.43
C LEU A 175 35.70 -22.85 33.01
N ALA A 176 36.60 -22.41 33.87
CA ALA A 176 38.00 -22.75 34.04
C ALA A 176 38.60 -23.80 33.09
N VAL A 177 39.67 -23.40 32.41
CA VAL A 177 40.83 -24.28 32.25
C VAL A 177 41.82 -23.89 33.34
N SER A 178 42.01 -24.81 34.27
CA SER A 178 43.13 -24.85 35.20
C SER A 178 44.40 -25.06 34.39
N GLU A 179 45.34 -24.12 34.44
CA GLU A 179 46.74 -24.40 34.11
C GLU A 179 47.53 -24.17 35.38
N THR A 180 48.02 -25.28 35.91
CA THR A 180 49.04 -25.40 36.94
C THR A 180 50.33 -24.69 36.51
N GLY A 181 50.91 -23.89 37.40
CA GLY A 181 52.24 -23.28 37.27
C GLY A 181 52.59 -22.47 38.51
#